data_AF-A0A7C4ALW7-F1
#
_entry.id   AF-A0A7C4ALW7-F1
#
_cell.length_a   1.000
_cell.length_b   1.000
_cell.length_c   1.000
_cell.angle_alpha   90.00
_cell.angle_beta   90.00
_cell.angle_gamma   90.00
#
_symmetry.space_group_name_H-M   'P 1'
#
loop_
_entity.id
_entity.type
_entity.pdbx_description
1 polymer ?
#
loop_
_entity_poly.entity_id
_entity_poly.type
_entity_poly.pdbx_seq_one_letter_code
_entity_poly.pdbx_strand_id
1 'polypeptide(L)'
;MKGILFGISFLCIIFFSISLQESYQTIISNILSLSFVLGGTLLATIISFPIDKIRSVISVIKKAYDIQHFDYAAWTREVIHIAREYKRLGFKALDESAKNCKNPYLKIGLQLIADNTLW
;
A
#
# COMPACT_ATOMS: atom_id res chain seq x y z
N MET A 1 -15.70 5.24 19.86
CA MET A 1 -16.67 4.49 20.70
C MET A 1 -17.94 4.04 19.98
N LYS A 2 -18.56 4.84 19.09
CA LYS A 2 -19.81 4.43 18.41
C LYS A 2 -19.68 3.18 17.50
N GLY A 3 -18.52 2.98 16.87
CA GLY A 3 -18.26 1.82 15.99
C GLY A 3 -18.12 0.47 16.70
N ILE A 4 -17.62 0.46 17.94
CA ILE A 4 -17.48 -0.78 18.74
C ILE A 4 -18.86 -1.35 19.12
N LEU A 5 -19.79 -0.45 19.47
CA LEU A 5 -21.15 -0.84 19.87
C LEU A 5 -21.93 -1.42 18.69
N PHE A 6 -21.72 -0.87 17.49
CA PHE A 6 -22.32 -1.37 16.26
C PHE A 6 -21.75 -2.75 15.86
N GLY A 7 -20.44 -2.96 16.05
CA GLY A 7 -19.79 -4.25 15.79
C GLY A 7 -20.29 -5.38 16.70
N ILE A 8 -20.48 -5.09 18.00
CA ILE A 8 -21.02 -6.06 18.97
C ILE A 8 -22.48 -6.41 18.70
N SER A 9 -23.31 -5.43 18.34
CA SER A 9 -24.71 -5.69 17.95
C SER A 9 -24.81 -6.55 16.69
N PHE A 10 -23.94 -6.30 15.70
CA PHE A 10 -23.87 -7.10 14.48
C PHE A 10 -23.46 -8.56 14.76
N LEU A 11 -22.50 -8.77 15.66
CA LEU A 11 -22.03 -10.12 16.04
C LEU A 11 -23.12 -10.92 16.78
N CYS A 12 -23.89 -10.28 17.66
CA CYS A 12 -25.03 -10.91 18.35
C CYS A 12 -26.15 -11.35 17.39
N ILE A 13 -26.45 -10.55 16.36
CA ILE A 13 -27.50 -10.86 15.37
C ILE A 13 -27.09 -12.08 14.50
N ILE A 14 -25.81 -12.17 14.15
CA ILE A 14 -25.27 -13.31 13.39
C ILE A 14 -25.36 -14.59 14.22
N PHE A 15 -24.93 -14.54 15.49
CA PHE A 15 -24.99 -15.70 16.39
C PHE A 15 -26.43 -16.19 16.58
N PHE A 16 -27.38 -15.27 16.77
CA PHE A 16 -28.81 -15.59 16.90
C PHE A 16 -29.39 -16.23 15.62
N SER A 17 -28.93 -15.78 14.44
CA SER A 17 -29.39 -16.32 13.15
C SER A 17 -28.91 -17.75 12.89
N ILE A 18 -27.71 -18.10 13.36
CA ILE A 18 -27.14 -19.44 13.25
C ILE A 18 -27.86 -20.43 14.17
N SER A 19 -28.30 -19.99 15.35
CA SER A 19 -29.03 -20.85 16.31
C SER A 19 -30.45 -21.23 15.88
N LEU A 20 -31.04 -20.56 14.90
CA LEU A 20 -32.41 -20.82 14.43
C LEU A 20 -32.48 -21.77 13.21
N GLN A 21 -31.33 -22.28 12.73
CA GLN A 21 -31.27 -23.04 11.49
C GLN A 21 -31.21 -24.56 11.74
N GLU A 22 -32.34 -25.24 11.59
CA GLU A 22 -32.47 -26.70 11.73
C GLU A 22 -31.90 -27.44 10.50
N SER A 23 -30.77 -28.12 10.73
CA SER A 23 -30.27 -29.40 10.17
C SER A 23 -30.17 -29.68 8.66
N TYR A 24 -30.78 -28.93 7.73
CA TYR A 24 -30.69 -29.26 6.30
C TYR A 24 -30.18 -28.09 5.48
N GLN A 25 -28.94 -28.21 4.99
CA GLN A 25 -28.32 -27.59 3.79
C GLN A 25 -26.86 -27.19 4.06
N THR A 26 -25.96 -28.17 4.10
CA THR A 26 -24.50 -27.98 4.24
C THR A 26 -23.88 -27.09 3.16
N ILE A 27 -24.55 -26.88 2.02
CA ILE A 27 -24.08 -25.99 0.95
C ILE A 27 -24.54 -24.54 1.21
N ILE A 28 -25.80 -24.32 1.63
CA ILE A 28 -26.29 -22.98 1.98
C ILE A 28 -25.59 -22.46 3.25
N SER A 29 -25.26 -23.32 4.21
CA SER A 29 -24.49 -22.92 5.39
C SER A 29 -23.08 -22.45 5.01
N ASN A 30 -22.43 -23.04 4.00
CA ASN A 30 -21.09 -22.65 3.56
C ASN A 30 -21.10 -21.29 2.85
N ILE A 31 -22.07 -21.04 1.95
CA ILE A 31 -22.18 -19.74 1.27
C ILE A 31 -22.59 -18.63 2.24
N LEU A 32 -23.46 -18.95 3.21
CA LEU A 32 -23.91 -18.01 4.23
C LEU A 32 -22.76 -17.66 5.20
N SER A 33 -22.00 -18.66 5.65
CA SER A 33 -20.81 -18.46 6.49
C SER A 33 -19.76 -17.62 5.77
N LEU A 34 -19.53 -17.87 4.47
CA LEU A 34 -18.62 -17.07 3.66
C LEU A 34 -19.11 -15.61 3.53
N SER A 35 -20.42 -15.42 3.35
CA SER A 35 -21.02 -14.08 3.29
C SER A 35 -20.84 -13.31 4.61
N PHE A 36 -20.97 -13.99 5.75
CA PHE A 36 -20.74 -13.37 7.06
C PHE A 36 -19.27 -13.06 7.34
N VAL A 37 -18.33 -13.94 6.94
CA VAL A 37 -16.90 -13.68 7.09
C VAL A 37 -16.48 -12.51 6.19
N LEU A 38 -16.89 -12.52 4.92
CA LEU A 38 -16.60 -11.44 3.98
C LEU A 38 -17.27 -10.12 4.39
N GLY A 39 -18.56 -10.17 4.72
CA GLY A 39 -19.34 -9.01 5.13
C GLY A 39 -18.84 -8.42 6.46
N GLY A 40 -18.54 -9.26 7.45
CA GLY A 40 -17.99 -8.85 8.74
C GLY A 40 -16.59 -8.25 8.60
N THR A 41 -15.73 -8.85 7.78
CA THR A 41 -14.38 -8.31 7.51
C THR A 41 -14.46 -6.98 6.77
N LEU A 42 -15.34 -6.86 5.77
CA LEU A 42 -15.56 -5.60 5.05
C LEU A 42 -16.11 -4.50 5.97
N LEU A 43 -17.12 -4.80 6.80
CA LEU A 43 -17.66 -3.84 7.77
C LEU A 43 -16.59 -3.41 8.78
N ALA A 44 -15.87 -4.38 9.36
CA ALA A 44 -14.81 -4.09 10.32
C ALA A 44 -13.72 -3.20 9.70
N THR A 45 -13.37 -3.45 8.44
CA THR A 45 -12.39 -2.63 7.70
C THR A 45 -12.91 -1.21 7.48
N ILE A 46 -14.17 -1.04 7.07
CA ILE A 46 -14.79 0.28 6.84
C ILE A 46 -14.94 1.07 8.14
N ILE A 47 -15.21 0.40 9.27
CA ILE A 47 -15.33 1.05 10.58
C ILE A 47 -13.96 1.45 11.13
N SER A 48 -12.94 0.62 10.89
CA SER A 48 -11.61 0.80 11.47
C SER A 48 -10.72 1.78 10.67
N PHE A 49 -11.00 1.96 9.36
CA PHE A 49 -10.21 2.81 8.49
C PHE A 49 -11.05 3.87 7.76
N PRO A 50 -10.55 5.12 7.62
CA PRO A 50 -11.21 6.12 6.81
C PRO A 50 -11.32 5.66 5.35
N ILE A 51 -12.44 5.99 4.69
CA ILE A 51 -12.78 5.56 3.32
C ILE A 51 -11.64 5.83 2.31
N ASP A 52 -10.88 6.90 2.51
CA ASP A 52 -9.77 7.30 1.64
C ASP A 52 -8.64 6.26 1.62
N LYS A 53 -8.38 5.61 2.76
CA LYS A 53 -7.35 4.57 2.86
C LYS A 53 -7.76 3.31 2.10
N ILE A 54 -9.04 2.95 2.11
CA ILE A 54 -9.57 1.77 1.39
C ILE A 54 -9.38 1.96 -0.13
N ARG A 55 -9.66 3.16 -0.64
CA ARG A 55 -9.44 3.48 -2.06
C ARG A 55 -7.95 3.41 -2.44
N SER A 56 -7.05 3.85 -1.56
CA SER A 56 -5.60 3.75 -1.78
C SER A 56 -5.13 2.29 -1.87
N VAL A 57 -5.66 1.40 -1.02
CA VAL A 57 -5.29 -0.03 -1.03
C VAL A 57 -5.62 -0.67 -2.39
N ILE A 58 -6.79 -0.38 -2.94
CA ILE A 58 -7.19 -0.88 -4.27
C ILE A 58 -6.21 -0.40 -5.36
N SER A 59 -5.77 0.86 -5.29
CA SER A 59 -4.75 1.38 -6.22
C SER A 59 -3.39 0.69 -6.05
N VAL A 60 -3.00 0.35 -4.83
CA VAL A 60 -1.73 -0.35 -4.56
C VAL A 60 -1.78 -1.79 -5.06
N ILE A 61 -2.89 -2.49 -4.85
CA ILE A 61 -3.10 -3.85 -5.40
C ILE A 61 -2.99 -3.82 -6.92
N LYS A 62 -3.60 -2.83 -7.58
CA LYS A 62 -3.49 -2.66 -9.03
C LYS A 62 -2.04 -2.41 -9.48
N LYS A 63 -1.27 -1.62 -8.74
CA LYS A 63 0.17 -1.40 -9.01
C LYS A 63 1.02 -2.64 -8.72
N ALA A 64 0.65 -3.46 -7.76
CA ALA A 64 1.37 -4.70 -7.44
C ALA A 64 1.20 -5.78 -8.51
N TYR A 65 0.07 -5.77 -9.23
CA TYR A 65 -0.15 -6.63 -10.38
C TYR A 65 0.57 -6.12 -11.65
N ASP A 66 0.94 -4.84 -11.68
CA ASP A 66 1.74 -4.27 -12.75
C ASP A 66 3.21 -4.70 -12.59
N ILE A 67 3.64 -5.67 -13.39
CA ILE A 67 5.02 -6.14 -13.41
C ILE A 67 5.87 -5.08 -14.12
N GLN A 68 6.40 -4.14 -13.34
CA GLN A 68 7.34 -3.16 -13.87
C GLN A 68 8.68 -3.85 -14.17
N HIS A 69 9.07 -3.88 -15.45
CA HIS A 69 10.39 -4.31 -15.86
C HIS A 69 11.44 -3.27 -15.46
N PHE A 70 12.10 -3.50 -14.33
CA PHE A 70 13.24 -2.69 -13.88
C PHE A 70 14.54 -3.23 -14.48
N ASP A 71 15.23 -2.41 -15.28
CA ASP A 71 16.61 -2.68 -15.69
C ASP A 71 17.57 -2.19 -14.59
N TYR A 72 17.83 -3.06 -13.63
CA TYR A 72 18.75 -2.79 -12.52
C TYR A 72 20.18 -2.49 -12.98
N ALA A 73 20.61 -3.03 -14.14
CA ALA A 73 21.95 -2.79 -14.68
C ALA A 73 22.07 -1.39 -15.27
N ALA A 74 21.03 -0.89 -15.94
CA ALA A 74 20.98 0.51 -16.37
C ALA A 74 21.04 1.48 -15.18
N TRP A 75 20.24 1.23 -14.13
CA TRP A 75 20.20 2.10 -12.95
C TRP A 75 21.54 2.14 -12.20
N THR A 76 22.19 0.98 -12.05
CA THR A 76 23.50 0.91 -11.40
C THR A 76 24.55 1.70 -12.18
N ARG A 77 24.54 1.63 -13.52
CA ARG A 77 25.44 2.40 -14.37
C ARG A 77 25.20 3.91 -14.23
N GLU A 78 23.94 4.33 -14.16
CA GLU A 78 23.57 5.74 -13.95
C GLU A 78 24.11 6.26 -12.61
N VAL A 79 23.93 5.52 -11.52
CA VAL A 79 24.45 5.90 -10.19
C VAL A 79 25.98 6.01 -10.18
N ILE A 80 26.67 5.05 -10.78
CA ILE A 80 28.15 5.08 -10.87
C ILE A 80 28.61 6.29 -11.69
N HIS A 81 27.91 6.63 -12.78
CA HIS A 81 28.23 7.81 -13.59
C HIS A 81 28.13 9.09 -12.76
N ILE A 82 27.01 9.29 -12.06
CA ILE A 82 26.78 10.44 -11.17
C ILE A 82 27.88 10.53 -10.10
N ALA A 83 28.27 9.41 -9.49
CA ALA A 83 29.31 9.38 -8.46
C ALA A 83 30.70 9.78 -9.01
N ARG A 84 31.02 9.44 -10.27
CA ARG A 84 32.28 9.87 -10.91
C ARG A 84 32.28 11.36 -11.22
N GLU A 85 31.16 11.89 -11.72
CA GLU A 85 31.02 13.32 -12.03
C GLU A 85 31.11 14.16 -10.75
N TYR A 86 30.48 13.72 -9.66
CA TYR A 86 30.62 14.34 -8.34
C TYR A 86 32.09 14.43 -7.89
N LYS A 87 32.88 13.36 -8.06
CA LYS A 87 34.31 13.37 -7.68
C LYS A 87 35.15 14.38 -8.47
N ARG A 88 34.72 14.74 -9.68
CA ARG A 88 35.46 15.67 -10.57
C ARG A 88 35.01 17.13 -10.41
N LEU A 89 33.71 17.34 -10.30
CA LEU A 89 33.07 18.65 -10.41
C LEU A 89 32.41 19.12 -9.10
N GLY A 90 32.33 18.24 -8.09
CA GLY A 90 31.72 18.52 -6.79
C GLY A 90 30.20 18.67 -6.84
N PHE A 91 29.65 19.42 -5.88
CA PHE A 91 28.20 19.60 -5.70
C PHE A 91 27.47 20.16 -6.94
N LYS A 92 28.15 20.94 -7.77
CA LYS A 92 27.55 21.55 -8.97
C LYS A 92 27.10 20.49 -9.99
N ALA A 93 27.86 19.41 -10.14
CA ALA A 93 27.46 18.29 -11.00
C ALA A 93 26.32 17.46 -10.40
N LEU A 94 26.16 17.48 -9.09
CA LEU A 94 25.06 16.80 -8.40
C LEU A 94 23.73 17.53 -8.62
N ASP A 95 23.72 18.86 -8.55
CA ASP A 95 22.52 19.68 -8.85
C ASP A 95 22.08 19.50 -10.31
N GLU A 96 23.02 19.48 -11.26
CA GLU A 96 22.72 19.25 -12.67
C GLU A 96 22.22 17.82 -12.94
N SER A 97 22.84 16.82 -12.30
CA SER A 97 22.39 15.43 -12.38
C SER A 97 20.99 15.23 -11.75
N ALA A 98 20.69 15.92 -10.66
CA ALA A 98 19.38 15.87 -9.99
C ALA A 98 18.25 16.43 -10.86
N LYS A 99 18.53 17.46 -11.67
CA LYS A 99 17.56 18.05 -12.61
C LYS A 99 17.23 17.10 -13.77
N ASN A 100 18.23 16.36 -14.25
CA ASN A 100 18.10 15.48 -15.42
C ASN A 100 17.71 14.03 -15.09
N CYS A 101 17.74 13.63 -13.82
CA CYS A 101 17.42 12.27 -13.41
C CYS A 101 15.91 11.99 -13.57
N LYS A 102 15.58 10.89 -14.28
CA LYS A 102 14.20 10.46 -14.52
C LYS A 102 13.59 9.74 -13.32
N ASN A 103 14.41 9.09 -12.50
CA ASN A 103 13.93 8.35 -11.34
C ASN A 103 13.65 9.33 -10.18
N PRO A 104 12.38 9.46 -9.74
CA PRO A 104 12.01 10.40 -8.69
C PRO A 104 12.70 10.10 -7.35
N TYR A 105 12.99 8.83 -7.05
CA TYR A 105 13.68 8.45 -5.82
C TYR A 105 15.16 8.84 -5.85
N LEU A 106 15.83 8.59 -6.98
CA LEU A 106 17.24 8.97 -7.14
C LEU A 106 17.39 10.50 -7.13
N LYS A 107 16.47 11.22 -7.77
CA LYS A 107 16.42 12.69 -7.72
C LYS A 107 16.33 13.23 -6.29
N ILE A 108 15.43 12.69 -5.46
CA ILE A 108 15.31 13.10 -4.05
C ILE A 108 16.63 12.84 -3.31
N GLY A 109 17.24 11.66 -3.48
CA GLY A 109 18.52 11.34 -2.88
C GLY A 109 19.65 12.30 -3.28
N LEU A 110 19.75 12.64 -4.57
CA LEU A 110 20.73 13.62 -5.04
C LEU A 110 20.45 15.02 -4.48
N GLN A 111 19.19 15.47 -4.45
CA GLN A 111 18.82 16.79 -3.92
C GLN A 111 19.19 16.90 -2.44
N LEU A 112 18.93 15.86 -1.64
CA LEU A 112 19.31 15.85 -0.21
C LEU A 112 20.82 15.96 0.01
N ILE A 113 21.62 15.31 -0.84
CA ILE A 113 23.08 15.39 -0.77
C ILE A 113 23.57 16.76 -1.27
N ALA A 114 22.95 17.30 -2.32
CA ALA A 114 23.30 18.59 -2.91
C ALA A 114 22.97 19.78 -1.99
N ASP A 115 21.82 19.73 -1.30
CA ASP A 115 21.38 20.73 -0.33
C ASP A 115 22.27 20.76 0.93
N ASN A 116 23.20 19.80 1.05
CA ASN A 116 24.17 19.74 2.14
C ASN A 116 23.48 19.95 3.50
N THR A 117 22.45 19.14 3.79
CA THR A 117 21.91 19.03 5.16
C THR A 117 23.01 18.51 6.07
N LEU A 118 23.82 19.44 6.54
CA LEU A 118 24.66 19.36 7.72
C LEU A 118 23.73 18.95 8.85
N TRP A 119 23.85 17.68 9.24
CA TRP A 119 23.67 17.28 10.61
C TRP A 119 24.97 17.58 11.35
#